data_AF-A0A5K7YW11-F1
#
_entry.id   AF-A0A5K7YW11-F1
#
_cell.length_a   1.000
_cell.length_b   1.000
_cell.length_c   1.000
_cell.angle_alpha   90.00
_cell.angle_beta   90.00
_cell.angle_gamma   90.00
#
_symmetry.space_group_name_H-M   'P 1'
#
loop_
_entity.id
_entity.type
_entity.pdbx_description
1 polymer ?
#
loop_
_entity_poly.entity_id
_entity_poly.type
_entity_poly.pdbx_seq_one_letter_code
_entity_poly.pdbx_strand_id
1 'polypeptide(L)'
;MKRLIVILGVAFFVIFTTAAHAETFFHNFYFIGLWQGIDPDDGSEVQRSITLNEDGVFQIVGYETFYSGCEGGRGVVTATGVFENGVILCEDFTLTCLEDELGPFSVPVKYVPDRLNGTLQETYLNSSFQPEVLHKISNR
;
A
#
# COMPACT_ATOMS: atom_id res chain seq x y z
N MET A 1 49.87 46.00 31.82
CA MET A 1 49.53 44.60 32.20
C MET A 1 48.04 44.49 32.51
N LYS A 2 47.20 44.18 31.51
CA LYS A 2 45.80 43.75 31.70
C LYS A 2 45.54 42.65 30.67
N ARG A 3 45.18 41.47 31.17
CA ARG A 3 45.25 40.18 30.46
C ARG A 3 44.02 39.95 29.57
N LEU A 4 44.29 39.31 28.44
CA LEU A 4 43.38 38.81 27.41
C LEU A 4 42.18 38.03 27.97
N ILE A 5 41.01 38.32 27.40
CA ILE A 5 39.80 37.48 27.46
C ILE A 5 39.99 36.34 26.45
N VAL A 6 40.09 35.11 26.94
CA VAL A 6 40.08 33.90 26.12
C VAL A 6 38.62 33.51 25.89
N ILE A 7 38.14 33.73 24.67
CA ILE A 7 36.82 33.31 24.20
C ILE A 7 36.87 31.79 24.04
N LEU A 8 36.23 31.08 24.97
CA LEU A 8 36.07 29.63 24.93
C LEU A 8 34.93 29.28 23.95
N GLY A 9 35.29 29.19 22.67
CA GLY A 9 34.45 28.56 21.66
C GLY A 9 34.63 27.05 21.71
N VAL A 10 33.59 26.32 22.08
CA VAL A 10 33.39 24.93 21.65
C VAL A 10 31.91 24.79 21.33
N ALA A 11 31.62 24.80 20.03
CA ALA A 11 30.35 24.47 19.45
C ALA A 11 29.90 23.09 19.95
N PHE A 12 28.82 23.05 20.74
CA PHE A 12 28.20 21.81 21.11
C PHE A 12 27.46 21.27 19.88
N PHE A 13 28.01 20.17 19.38
CA PHE A 13 27.64 19.49 18.15
C PHE A 13 26.16 19.08 18.17
N VAL A 14 25.39 19.61 17.21
CA VAL A 14 24.03 19.17 16.91
C VAL A 14 24.12 17.85 16.15
N ILE A 15 23.88 16.71 16.82
CA ILE A 15 23.63 15.44 16.12
C ILE A 15 22.48 14.73 16.83
N PHE A 16 21.24 15.09 16.55
CA PHE A 16 20.12 14.16 16.76
C PHE A 16 18.95 14.64 15.89
N THR A 17 18.80 14.07 14.69
CA THR A 17 17.52 13.87 13.97
C THR A 17 17.74 13.34 12.55
N THR A 18 18.12 12.07 12.38
CA THR A 18 18.06 11.41 11.04
C THR A 18 17.36 10.06 11.03
N ALA A 19 16.95 9.51 12.17
CA ALA A 19 16.35 8.17 12.22
C ALA A 19 14.89 8.11 11.71
N ALA A 20 14.09 9.16 11.90
CA ALA A 20 12.66 9.11 11.61
C ALA A 20 12.32 9.07 10.10
N HIS A 21 13.19 9.59 9.23
CA HIS A 21 12.92 9.59 7.78
C HIS A 21 13.25 8.26 7.10
N ALA A 22 14.19 7.49 7.63
CA ALA A 22 14.59 6.22 7.04
C ALA A 22 13.47 5.17 7.19
N GLU A 23 12.83 5.10 8.36
CA GLU A 23 11.77 4.11 8.62
C GLU A 23 10.58 4.28 7.69
N THR A 24 10.10 5.51 7.48
CA THR A 24 9.00 5.80 6.54
C THR A 24 9.35 5.39 5.10
N PHE A 25 10.59 5.63 4.68
CA PHE A 25 11.06 5.28 3.34
C PHE A 25 11.15 3.75 3.15
N PHE A 26 11.69 3.01 4.13
CA PHE A 26 11.72 1.55 4.09
C PHE A 26 10.33 0.91 4.15
N HIS A 27 9.39 1.51 4.89
CA HIS A 27 8.01 1.03 4.94
C HIS A 27 7.31 1.11 3.59
N ASN A 28 7.57 2.17 2.82
CA ASN A 28 6.94 2.37 1.53
C ASN A 28 7.37 1.29 0.51
N PHE A 29 8.64 0.85 0.53
CA PHE A 29 9.11 -0.17 -0.42
C PHE A 29 8.53 -1.56 -0.20
N TYR A 30 8.07 -1.89 1.01
CA TYR A 30 7.48 -3.20 1.26
C TYR A 30 6.30 -3.44 0.33
N PHE A 31 5.40 -2.46 0.23
CA PHE A 31 4.16 -2.55 -0.55
C PHE A 31 4.38 -2.54 -2.07
N ILE A 32 5.44 -1.89 -2.54
CA ILE A 32 5.68 -1.72 -3.98
C ILE A 32 5.98 -3.08 -4.59
N GLY A 33 5.29 -3.40 -5.69
CA GLY A 33 5.50 -4.65 -6.42
C GLY A 33 4.23 -5.21 -7.04
N LEU A 34 4.38 -6.41 -7.60
CA LEU A 34 3.27 -7.23 -8.07
C LEU A 34 2.94 -8.27 -7.00
N TRP A 35 1.66 -8.34 -6.66
CA TRP A 35 1.09 -9.21 -5.64
C TRP A 35 0.00 -10.09 -6.26
N GLN A 36 -0.13 -11.32 -5.76
CA GLN A 36 -1.10 -12.29 -6.25
C GLN A 36 -1.73 -13.05 -5.08
N GLY A 37 -3.02 -13.34 -5.15
CA GLY A 37 -3.73 -14.12 -4.15
C GLY A 37 -4.93 -14.84 -4.76
N ILE A 38 -5.76 -15.38 -3.87
CA ILE A 38 -7.05 -15.99 -4.22
C ILE A 38 -8.11 -15.27 -3.40
N ASP A 39 -9.19 -14.80 -4.03
CA ASP A 39 -10.36 -14.29 -3.33
C ASP A 39 -11.00 -15.45 -2.54
N PRO A 40 -11.06 -15.39 -1.21
CA PRO A 40 -11.71 -16.41 -0.40
C PRO A 40 -13.24 -16.53 -0.61
N ASP A 41 -13.91 -15.49 -1.09
CA ASP A 41 -15.38 -15.46 -1.22
C ASP A 41 -15.86 -16.20 -2.48
N ASP A 42 -15.11 -16.15 -3.58
CA ASP A 42 -15.50 -16.81 -4.83
C ASP A 42 -14.39 -17.65 -5.52
N GLY A 43 -13.19 -17.67 -4.95
CA GLY A 43 -12.06 -18.48 -5.44
C GLY A 43 -11.36 -17.91 -6.66
N SER A 44 -11.63 -16.65 -7.03
CA SER A 44 -10.96 -16.00 -8.14
C SER A 44 -9.47 -15.78 -7.90
N GLU A 45 -8.68 -15.75 -8.96
CA GLU A 45 -7.30 -15.30 -8.87
C GLU A 45 -7.26 -13.76 -8.95
N VAL A 46 -6.66 -13.16 -7.94
CA VAL A 46 -6.49 -11.71 -7.82
C VAL A 46 -5.03 -11.33 -8.03
N GLN A 47 -4.80 -10.25 -8.76
CA GLN A 47 -3.48 -9.60 -8.81
C GLN A 47 -3.60 -8.10 -8.53
N ARG A 48 -2.57 -7.56 -7.87
CA ARG A 48 -2.41 -6.14 -7.58
C ARG A 48 -1.00 -5.69 -7.94
N SER A 49 -0.89 -4.73 -8.84
CA SER A 49 0.31 -3.92 -9.07
C SER A 49 0.22 -2.68 -8.19
N ILE A 50 1.14 -2.56 -7.23
CA ILE A 50 1.21 -1.42 -6.32
C ILE A 50 2.50 -0.65 -6.62
N THR A 51 2.35 0.64 -6.95
CA THR A 51 3.48 1.55 -7.21
C THR A 51 3.37 2.79 -6.33
N LEU A 52 4.48 3.49 -6.12
CA LEU A 52 4.52 4.77 -5.40
C LEU A 52 4.87 5.88 -6.39
N ASN A 53 4.02 6.89 -6.49
CA ASN A 53 4.23 8.06 -7.32
C ASN A 53 5.21 9.05 -6.65
N GLU A 54 5.73 10.01 -7.43
CA GLU A 54 6.68 11.02 -6.93
C GLU A 54 6.09 11.92 -5.83
N ASP A 55 4.76 12.09 -5.81
CA ASP A 55 4.02 12.83 -4.80
C ASP A 55 3.77 12.04 -3.50
N GLY A 56 4.22 10.78 -3.45
CA GLY A 56 4.05 9.90 -2.29
C GLY A 56 2.69 9.18 -2.24
N VAL A 57 1.85 9.30 -3.26
CA VAL A 57 0.59 8.57 -3.38
C VAL A 57 0.85 7.19 -3.97
N PHE A 58 0.26 6.16 -3.36
CA PHE A 58 0.27 4.81 -3.92
C PHE A 58 -0.74 4.71 -5.06
N GLN A 59 -0.34 4.11 -6.17
CA GLN A 59 -1.23 3.73 -7.26
C GLN A 59 -1.40 2.21 -7.22
N ILE A 60 -2.66 1.78 -7.24
CA ILE A 60 -3.02 0.37 -7.30
C ILE A 60 -3.76 0.14 -8.62
N VAL A 61 -3.32 -0.88 -9.35
CA VAL A 61 -4.03 -1.41 -10.51
C VAL A 61 -4.04 -2.93 -10.38
N GLY A 62 -5.18 -3.56 -10.56
CA GLY A 62 -5.32 -5.00 -10.41
C GLY A 62 -6.22 -5.62 -11.44
N TYR A 63 -6.24 -6.95 -11.45
CA TYR A 63 -7.23 -7.71 -12.18
C TYR A 63 -7.78 -8.82 -11.31
N GLU A 64 -8.96 -9.30 -11.70
CA GLU A 64 -9.63 -10.44 -11.11
C GLU A 64 -10.13 -11.36 -12.23
N THR A 65 -9.81 -12.66 -12.16
CA THR A 65 -10.16 -13.61 -13.24
C THR A 65 -11.63 -13.95 -13.31
N PHE A 66 -12.33 -13.77 -12.20
CA PHE A 66 -13.72 -14.15 -11.99
C PHE A 66 -14.25 -13.26 -10.87
N TYR A 67 -15.42 -12.68 -11.00
CA TYR A 67 -16.06 -12.00 -9.88
C TYR A 67 -17.54 -12.30 -9.87
N SER A 68 -18.05 -12.76 -8.72
CA SER A 68 -19.49 -13.05 -8.57
C SER A 68 -20.37 -11.83 -8.85
N GLY A 69 -19.91 -10.62 -8.50
CA GLY A 69 -20.58 -9.35 -8.81
C GLY A 69 -20.50 -8.93 -10.29
N CYS A 70 -19.63 -9.56 -11.08
CA CYS A 70 -19.56 -9.42 -12.54
C CYS A 70 -20.22 -10.60 -13.25
N GLU A 71 -21.23 -11.25 -12.66
CA GLU A 71 -21.88 -12.45 -13.23
C GLU A 71 -20.90 -13.59 -13.60
N GLY A 72 -19.74 -13.63 -12.91
CA GLY A 72 -18.66 -14.58 -13.19
C GLY A 72 -17.69 -14.16 -14.31
N GLY A 73 -17.80 -12.91 -14.79
CA GLY A 73 -16.86 -12.26 -15.70
C GLY A 73 -15.59 -11.75 -15.01
N ARG A 74 -14.74 -11.05 -15.77
CA ARG A 74 -13.46 -10.52 -15.29
C ARG A 74 -13.59 -9.09 -14.81
N GLY A 75 -12.79 -8.74 -13.80
CA GLY A 75 -12.73 -7.40 -13.22
C GLY A 75 -11.38 -6.74 -13.41
N VAL A 76 -11.39 -5.41 -13.53
CA VAL A 76 -10.21 -4.55 -13.35
C VAL A 76 -10.40 -3.71 -12.10
N VAL A 77 -9.37 -3.67 -11.28
CA VAL A 77 -9.33 -2.88 -10.05
C VAL A 77 -8.45 -1.65 -10.26
N THR A 78 -8.88 -0.50 -9.77
CA THR A 78 -8.07 0.71 -9.68
C THR A 78 -8.29 1.39 -8.34
N ALA A 79 -7.23 1.91 -7.73
CA ALA A 79 -7.31 2.73 -6.54
C ALA A 79 -6.09 3.65 -6.39
N THR A 80 -6.23 4.71 -5.60
CA THR A 80 -5.13 5.50 -5.04
C THR A 80 -5.07 5.33 -3.52
N GLY A 81 -3.87 5.37 -2.97
CA GLY A 81 -3.64 5.03 -1.58
C GLY A 81 -2.76 6.04 -0.85
N VAL A 82 -3.11 6.36 0.39
CA VAL A 82 -2.28 7.16 1.30
C VAL A 82 -1.68 6.24 2.36
N PHE A 83 -0.39 6.40 2.65
CA PHE A 83 0.27 5.65 3.70
C PHE A 83 0.14 6.33 5.06
N GLU A 84 -0.56 5.67 5.98
CA GLU A 84 -0.79 6.16 7.34
C GLU A 84 -0.64 5.02 8.33
N ASN A 85 0.08 5.25 9.43
CA ASN A 85 0.19 4.29 10.54
C ASN A 85 0.60 2.86 10.11
N GLY A 86 1.44 2.72 9.09
CA GLY A 86 1.93 1.42 8.63
C GLY A 86 1.01 0.69 7.66
N VAL A 87 -0.07 1.32 7.18
CA VAL A 87 -1.03 0.76 6.21
C VAL A 87 -1.20 1.69 5.02
N ILE A 88 -1.61 1.14 3.88
CA ILE A 88 -2.14 1.94 2.76
C ILE A 88 -3.65 1.98 2.90
N LEU A 89 -4.24 3.17 2.93
CA LEU A 89 -5.68 3.40 2.92
C LEU A 89 -6.09 3.87 1.52
N CYS A 90 -7.04 3.18 0.90
CA CYS A 90 -7.56 3.52 -0.41
C CYS A 90 -9.08 3.76 -0.32
N GLU A 91 -9.51 5.02 -0.40
CA GLU A 91 -10.93 5.37 -0.32
C GLU A 91 -11.67 5.23 -1.66
N ASP A 92 -10.94 5.23 -2.77
CA ASP A 92 -11.45 5.26 -4.15
C ASP A 92 -11.31 3.90 -4.87
N PHE A 93 -11.09 2.82 -4.13
CA PHE A 93 -10.96 1.49 -4.71
C PHE A 93 -12.22 1.12 -5.49
N THR A 94 -12.01 0.82 -6.75
CA THR A 94 -13.07 0.63 -7.74
C THR A 94 -12.81 -0.62 -8.56
N LEU A 95 -13.80 -1.49 -8.65
CA LEU A 95 -13.84 -2.66 -9.51
C LEU A 95 -14.77 -2.38 -10.71
N THR A 96 -14.26 -2.61 -11.92
CA THR A 96 -15.02 -2.46 -13.17
C THR A 96 -15.05 -3.81 -13.90
N CYS A 97 -16.25 -4.29 -14.23
CA CYS A 97 -16.42 -5.51 -15.03
C CYS A 97 -16.04 -5.25 -16.49
N LEU A 98 -15.37 -6.20 -17.14
CA LEU A 98 -14.88 -6.04 -18.52
C LEU A 98 -15.90 -6.46 -19.58
N GLU A 99 -16.68 -7.50 -19.32
CA GLU A 99 -17.61 -8.08 -20.28
C GLU A 99 -19.04 -7.53 -20.18
N ASP A 100 -19.40 -6.97 -19.03
CA ASP A 100 -20.76 -6.56 -18.71
C ASP A 100 -20.83 -5.08 -18.33
N GLU A 101 -21.98 -4.45 -18.56
CA GLU A 101 -22.24 -3.06 -18.11
C GLU A 101 -22.49 -2.97 -16.59
N LEU A 102 -22.02 -3.96 -15.83
CA LEU A 102 -22.10 -4.01 -14.37
C LEU A 102 -20.97 -3.22 -13.72
N GLY A 103 -21.30 -2.45 -12.69
CA GLY A 103 -20.37 -1.56 -12.00
C GLY A 103 -20.28 -0.15 -12.63
N PRO A 104 -19.30 0.67 -12.19
CA PRO A 104 -18.25 0.35 -11.23
C PRO A 104 -18.78 0.08 -9.81
N PHE A 105 -18.12 -0.83 -9.10
CA PHE A 105 -18.34 -1.07 -7.68
C PHE A 105 -17.23 -0.40 -6.89
N SER A 106 -17.59 0.50 -5.98
CA SER A 106 -16.62 1.22 -5.16
C SER A 106 -16.76 0.81 -3.70
N VAL A 107 -15.65 0.35 -3.11
CA VAL A 107 -15.56 -0.07 -1.71
C VAL A 107 -14.19 0.33 -1.18
N PRO A 108 -14.10 1.15 -0.11
CA PRO A 108 -12.81 1.51 0.45
C PRO A 108 -12.05 0.26 0.91
N VAL A 109 -10.74 0.22 0.69
CA VAL A 109 -9.89 -0.89 1.15
C VAL A 109 -8.71 -0.38 1.94
N LYS A 110 -8.10 -1.28 2.72
CA LYS A 110 -6.77 -1.05 3.28
C LYS A 110 -5.84 -2.22 2.99
N TYR A 111 -4.56 -1.91 2.82
CA TYR A 111 -3.50 -2.90 2.70
C TYR A 111 -2.65 -2.91 3.97
N VAL A 112 -2.59 -4.06 4.63
CA VAL A 112 -1.82 -4.28 5.86
C VAL A 112 -0.68 -5.26 5.60
N PRO A 113 0.59 -4.88 5.84
CA PRO A 113 1.71 -5.76 5.58
C PRO A 113 1.86 -6.80 6.70
N ASP A 114 1.93 -8.08 6.34
CA ASP A 114 2.38 -9.14 7.25
C ASP A 114 3.86 -9.45 6.96
N ARG A 115 4.72 -8.75 7.68
CA ARG A 115 6.18 -8.82 7.49
C ARG A 115 6.78 -10.16 7.92
N LEU A 116 6.08 -10.94 8.76
CA LEU A 116 6.58 -12.23 9.20
C LEU A 116 6.43 -13.27 8.08
N ASN A 117 5.31 -13.20 7.35
CA ASN A 117 5.00 -14.13 6.27
C ASN A 117 5.36 -13.61 4.87
N GLY A 118 5.73 -12.32 4.76
CA GLY A 118 6.04 -11.70 3.47
C GLY A 118 4.78 -11.53 2.59
N THR A 119 3.62 -11.39 3.22
CA THR A 119 2.32 -11.22 2.56
C THR A 119 1.76 -9.83 2.78
N LEU A 120 0.73 -9.51 2.01
CA LEU A 120 -0.05 -8.29 2.12
C LEU A 120 -1.52 -8.67 2.28
N GLN A 121 -2.17 -8.14 3.31
CA GLN A 121 -3.59 -8.37 3.53
C GLN A 121 -4.39 -7.20 2.97
N GLU A 122 -5.24 -7.47 1.99
CA GLU A 122 -6.26 -6.53 1.48
C GLU A 122 -7.53 -6.71 2.32
N THR A 123 -8.11 -5.61 2.81
CA THR A 123 -9.33 -5.66 3.62
C THR A 123 -10.32 -4.61 3.14
N TYR A 124 -11.49 -5.06 2.71
CA TYR A 124 -12.62 -4.23 2.32
C TYR A 124 -13.32 -3.64 3.55
N LEU A 125 -13.32 -2.32 3.65
CA LEU A 125 -13.94 -1.59 4.74
C LEU A 125 -15.45 -1.49 4.54
N ASN A 126 -16.22 -1.59 5.62
CA ASN A 126 -17.68 -1.51 5.61
C ASN A 126 -18.37 -2.56 4.70
N SER A 127 -17.71 -3.69 4.47
CA SER A 127 -18.25 -4.80 3.69
C SER A 127 -18.29 -6.09 4.51
N SER A 128 -18.93 -7.13 3.97
CA SER A 128 -18.88 -8.49 4.50
C SER A 128 -17.83 -9.39 3.83
N PHE A 129 -17.06 -8.85 2.87
CA PHE A 129 -16.04 -9.61 2.16
C PHE A 129 -14.94 -10.06 3.13
N GLN A 130 -14.46 -11.28 2.94
CA GLN A 130 -13.33 -11.78 3.69
C GLN A 130 -12.05 -11.07 3.24
N PRO A 131 -11.06 -10.85 4.13
CA PRO A 131 -9.79 -10.27 3.72
C PRO A 131 -9.03 -11.20 2.76
N GLU A 132 -8.44 -10.63 1.72
CA GLU A 132 -7.56 -11.36 0.81
C GLU A 132 -6.14 -11.37 1.35
N VAL A 133 -5.44 -12.48 1.14
CA VAL A 133 -4.01 -12.59 1.43
C VAL A 133 -3.25 -12.66 0.10
N LEU A 134 -2.40 -11.67 -0.12
CA LEU A 134 -1.62 -11.53 -1.33
C LEU A 134 -0.14 -11.86 -1.06
N HIS A 135 0.46 -12.61 -1.97
CA HIS A 135 1.87 -12.98 -1.99
C HIS A 135 2.62 -12.14 -3.01
N LYS A 136 3.78 -11.63 -2.64
CA LYS A 136 4.62 -10.86 -3.57
C LYS A 136 5.23 -11.79 -4.62
N ILE A 137 5.00 -11.50 -5.89
CA ILE A 137 5.51 -12.29 -7.02
C ILE A 137 6.54 -11.54 -7.87
N SER A 138 6.75 -10.24 -7.60
CA SER A 138 7.84 -9.46 -8.21
C SER A 138 9.11 -9.45 -7.36
N ASN A 139 10.27 -9.45 -8.02
CA ASN A 139 11.60 -9.43 -7.38
C ASN A 139 12.09 -8.04 -6.90
N ARG A 140 11.27 -6.99 -7.00
CA ARG A 140 11.63 -5.63 -6.58
C ARG A 140 11.11 -5.32 -5.19
#